data_AF-A0A6A6YTZ8-F1
#
_entry.id   AF-A0A6A6YTZ8-F1
#
_cell.length_a   1.000
_cell.length_b   1.000
_cell.length_c   1.000
_cell.angle_alpha   90.00
_cell.angle_beta   90.00
_cell.angle_gamma   90.00
#
_symmetry.space_group_name_H-M   'P 1'
#
loop_
_entity.id
_entity.type
_entity.pdbx_description
1 polymer ?
#
loop_
_entity_poly.entity_id
_entity_poly.type
_entity_poly.pdbx_seq_one_letter_code
_entity_poly.pdbx_strand_id
1 'polypeptide(L)'
;MVEVKRGDSPYHQIRAQYTRDVEGKLLVVFGPEAPLVEKDWEAYWGKFIRPNVTTGKRTITTINPSLTAFEVDNPTGVDVTPLDSSYVTPSQTIEIWETQLEDETQIRGILKLPNSYFKKPVTDAVAEWAVSLVLNTARLAHCNPLPEEDEKAMNLANTITDIFSDTLRNIADGDQWDFGGRDYFRDRILLFTSRKQRIDMILPAFPCKSSSLNKVAGTRPDKGEELGLKGLYLFVKDIEKIYPPGACCFIASDGHVFSDNIGVDDEVVDTYSSQLIEMKDAMLGPESNRIGFFGLPALFALGELDAPTSAVAKLDLPNYVNTKHTEDANLCRKLMVHAFGIDGSALRNKIESGDKAALALYRGFTRFMLEDLSHNGFMMSKSKSQQKKLAAKIAFEMLKRNQAYSNLCELLFPASVRLSIHAHVNSGPKFGCNLLSRFNCRTTASLLDYSPEKTDDLLHVPTPWHNTMVKMAPHDGFLLIKACLVHEAIGEGKYTSVWVESNATTGEGGYFLLTSTTPKTRKKSLAQKVNSRIIPSLRVATSFSLSAERRKALIDDETFSPGGAAAQAMLFSANEQKLVLERRESIGIKSAGIKSPTSHSPFGNGVGSLARRFTTMRV
;
A
#
# COMPACT_ATOMS: atom_id res chain seq x y z
N MET A 1 0.57 -4.69 6.97
CA MET A 1 1.95 -4.28 7.32
C MET A 1 1.93 -3.64 8.70
N VAL A 2 2.99 -3.83 9.50
CA VAL A 2 3.14 -3.06 10.75
C VAL A 2 3.42 -1.63 10.38
N GLU A 3 2.39 -0.79 10.53
CA GLU A 3 2.55 0.63 10.29
C GLU A 3 3.25 1.24 11.52
N VAL A 4 4.45 1.78 11.30
CA VAL A 4 5.12 2.61 12.29
C VAL A 4 4.73 4.04 11.96
N LYS A 5 3.61 4.52 12.52
CA LYS A 5 3.15 5.91 12.38
C LYS A 5 3.95 6.91 13.23
N ARG A 6 5.09 6.48 13.78
CA ARG A 6 5.92 7.22 14.73
C ARG A 6 7.10 7.84 14.00
N GLY A 7 7.24 9.15 14.11
CA GLY A 7 8.35 9.93 13.55
C GLY A 7 8.14 11.42 13.75
N ASP A 8 9.10 12.21 13.28
CA ASP A 8 9.18 13.66 13.42
C ASP A 8 9.46 14.38 12.08
N SER A 9 9.55 13.61 10.99
CA SER A 9 9.71 14.14 9.63
C SER A 9 8.53 15.04 9.22
N PRO A 10 8.70 15.94 8.23
CA PRO A 10 7.62 16.77 7.67
C PRO A 10 6.30 16.05 7.44
N TYR A 11 6.32 14.79 7.00
CA TYR A 11 5.12 13.96 6.91
C TYR A 11 4.33 13.87 8.23
N HIS A 12 5.00 13.62 9.35
CA HIS A 12 4.38 13.50 10.68
C HIS A 12 3.92 14.85 11.23
N GLN A 13 4.51 15.94 10.73
CA GLN A 13 4.10 17.30 11.06
C GLN A 13 2.76 17.64 10.41
N ILE A 14 2.51 17.16 9.19
CA ILE A 14 1.27 17.37 8.43
C ILE A 14 0.13 16.57 9.07
N ARG A 15 -0.92 17.28 9.50
CA ARG A 15 -2.06 16.71 10.24
C ARG A 15 -3.34 16.64 9.45
N ALA A 16 -3.53 17.58 8.55
CA ALA A 16 -4.60 17.54 7.58
C ALA A 16 -4.17 18.23 6.29
N GLN A 17 -4.70 17.72 5.19
CA GLN A 17 -4.66 18.35 3.88
C GLN A 17 -6.10 18.58 3.46
N TYR A 18 -6.43 19.78 2.98
CA TYR A 18 -7.80 20.14 2.62
C TYR A 18 -7.84 20.92 1.32
N THR A 19 -9.05 21.01 0.77
CA THR A 19 -9.38 22.05 -0.21
C THR A 19 -10.59 22.84 0.25
N ARG A 20 -10.66 24.09 -0.16
CA ARG A 20 -11.76 25.02 0.14
C ARG A 20 -12.08 25.90 -1.05
N ASP A 21 -13.25 26.53 -1.05
CA ASP A 21 -13.55 27.60 -2.00
C ASP A 21 -12.94 28.95 -1.57
N VAL A 22 -13.09 29.96 -2.43
CA VAL A 22 -12.53 31.31 -2.20
C VAL A 22 -13.23 32.02 -1.03
N GLU A 23 -14.47 31.64 -0.71
CA GLU A 23 -15.27 32.14 0.42
C GLU A 23 -14.86 31.53 1.77
N GLY A 24 -14.08 30.44 1.76
CA GLY A 24 -13.56 29.78 2.96
C GLY A 24 -14.34 28.54 3.40
N LYS A 25 -15.25 28.02 2.57
CA LYS A 25 -16.00 26.80 2.84
C LYS A 25 -15.15 25.56 2.53
N LEU A 26 -15.13 24.62 3.45
CA LEU A 26 -14.42 23.34 3.27
C LEU A 26 -15.08 22.51 2.15
N LEU A 27 -14.26 21.97 1.24
CA LEU A 27 -14.70 21.12 0.15
C LEU A 27 -14.39 19.64 0.42
N VAL A 28 -13.16 19.37 0.89
CA VAL A 28 -12.73 18.04 1.35
C VAL A 28 -11.55 18.19 2.31
N VAL A 29 -11.37 17.20 3.18
CA VAL A 29 -10.19 17.09 4.05
C VAL A 29 -9.72 15.63 4.15
N PHE A 30 -8.41 15.46 4.23
CA PHE A 30 -7.70 14.19 4.33
C PHE A 30 -6.63 14.27 5.42
N GLY A 31 -6.14 13.11 5.84
CA GLY A 31 -5.09 12.98 6.86
C GLY A 31 -5.63 12.55 8.23
N PRO A 32 -4.73 12.36 9.20
CA PRO A 32 -5.07 11.78 10.51
C PRO A 32 -6.08 12.63 11.31
N GLU A 33 -6.06 13.95 11.17
CA GLU A 33 -6.97 14.87 11.87
C GLU A 33 -8.15 15.33 11.00
N ALA A 34 -8.39 14.69 9.86
CA ALA A 34 -9.50 15.05 8.98
C ALA A 34 -10.85 15.13 9.71
N PRO A 35 -11.26 14.17 10.57
CA PRO A 35 -12.54 14.25 11.28
C PRO A 35 -12.64 15.43 12.24
N LEU A 36 -11.54 15.78 12.91
CA LEU A 36 -11.47 16.92 13.84
C LEU A 36 -11.55 18.24 13.07
N VAL A 37 -10.76 18.35 12.00
CA VAL A 37 -10.72 19.54 11.14
C VAL A 37 -12.07 19.78 10.47
N GLU A 38 -12.73 18.72 9.97
CA GLU A 38 -14.06 18.81 9.38
C GLU A 38 -15.11 19.30 10.38
N LYS A 39 -15.10 18.72 11.60
CA LYS A 39 -16.02 19.09 12.67
C LYS A 39 -15.86 20.56 13.11
N ASP A 40 -14.61 21.01 13.27
CA ASP A 40 -14.30 22.32 13.85
C ASP A 40 -14.10 23.42 12.78
N TRP A 41 -14.28 23.09 11.48
CA TRP A 41 -13.99 24.01 10.38
C TRP A 41 -14.71 25.36 10.51
N GLU A 42 -16.04 25.35 10.53
CA GLU A 42 -16.86 26.57 10.58
C GLU A 42 -16.67 27.34 11.90
N ALA A 43 -16.45 26.60 12.99
CA ALA A 43 -16.28 27.19 14.31
C ALA A 43 -14.91 27.88 14.48
N TYR A 44 -13.88 27.37 13.80
CA TYR A 44 -12.49 27.73 14.05
C TYR A 44 -11.69 27.94 12.75
N TRP A 45 -11.35 26.88 12.03
CA TRP A 45 -10.37 26.93 10.93
C TRP A 45 -10.76 27.87 9.80
N GLY A 46 -12.02 27.80 9.35
CA GLY A 46 -12.56 28.66 8.29
C GLY A 46 -12.58 30.15 8.67
N LYS A 47 -12.53 30.50 9.96
CA LYS A 47 -12.45 31.91 10.40
C LYS A 47 -11.07 32.51 10.17
N PHE A 48 -9.99 31.77 10.43
CA PHE A 48 -8.64 32.27 10.15
C PHE A 48 -8.43 32.45 8.67
N ILE A 49 -8.98 31.59 7.84
CA ILE A 49 -8.64 31.56 6.43
C ILE A 49 -9.33 32.71 5.63
N ARG A 50 -10.31 33.39 6.22
CA ARG A 50 -11.00 34.52 5.56
C ARG A 50 -10.11 35.76 5.40
N PRO A 51 -10.18 36.49 4.27
CA PRO A 51 -9.29 37.61 3.95
C PRO A 51 -9.27 38.75 4.99
N ASN A 52 -10.39 38.99 5.67
CA ASN A 52 -10.57 40.15 6.55
C ASN A 52 -10.38 39.85 8.05
N VAL A 53 -9.90 38.65 8.40
CA VAL A 53 -9.67 38.26 9.80
C VAL A 53 -8.17 38.31 10.09
N THR A 54 -7.76 39.30 10.88
CA THR A 54 -6.38 39.45 11.39
C THR A 54 -6.24 39.04 12.86
N THR A 55 -7.34 38.91 13.59
CA THR A 55 -7.33 38.58 15.02
C THR A 55 -6.90 37.13 15.24
N GLY A 56 -5.79 36.91 15.94
CA GLY A 56 -5.27 35.56 16.26
C GLY A 56 -4.32 34.96 15.21
N LYS A 57 -4.11 35.63 14.06
CA LYS A 57 -3.04 35.27 13.12
C LYS A 57 -1.72 35.83 13.60
N ARG A 58 -0.71 34.97 13.74
CA ARG A 58 0.68 35.40 13.96
C ARG A 58 1.43 35.12 12.66
N THR A 59 1.89 36.20 12.04
CA THR A 59 2.74 36.20 10.83
C THR A 59 2.01 35.82 9.54
N ILE A 60 1.96 36.75 8.57
CA ILE A 60 1.65 36.45 7.17
C ILE A 60 3.01 36.34 6.49
N THR A 61 3.59 35.14 6.44
CA THR A 61 4.81 34.95 5.63
C THR A 61 4.34 34.53 4.24
N THR A 62 4.27 35.49 3.33
CA THR A 62 4.20 35.18 1.90
C THR A 62 5.58 34.67 1.50
N ILE A 63 5.69 33.38 1.21
CA ILE A 63 6.97 32.75 0.84
C ILE A 63 7.24 32.99 -0.64
N ASN A 64 6.19 32.91 -1.45
CA ASN A 64 6.17 33.35 -2.85
C ASN A 64 4.75 33.82 -3.21
N PRO A 65 4.51 34.43 -4.39
CA PRO A 65 3.21 35.01 -4.73
C PRO A 65 2.02 34.03 -4.67
N SER A 66 2.28 32.73 -4.84
CA SER A 66 1.28 31.66 -4.83
C SER A 66 1.12 30.94 -3.49
N LEU A 67 2.16 30.92 -2.64
CA LEU A 67 2.20 30.15 -1.39
C LEU A 67 2.19 31.07 -0.16
N THR A 68 1.12 30.95 0.62
CA THR A 68 0.93 31.71 1.86
C THR A 68 1.05 30.78 3.07
N ALA A 69 1.73 31.25 4.11
CA ALA A 69 1.87 30.53 5.38
C ALA A 69 1.61 31.46 6.56
N PHE A 70 0.90 30.97 7.56
CA PHE A 70 0.66 31.70 8.80
C PHE A 70 0.49 30.76 10.00
N GLU A 71 0.80 31.27 11.19
CA GLU A 71 0.71 30.53 12.45
C GLU A 71 -0.53 30.97 13.23
N VAL A 72 -1.26 30.02 13.79
CA VAL A 72 -2.47 30.26 14.60
C VAL A 72 -2.37 29.50 15.92
N ASP A 73 -3.13 29.95 16.92
CA ASP A 73 -3.25 29.20 18.17
C ASP A 73 -3.83 27.79 17.91
N ASN A 74 -3.56 26.82 18.78
CA ASN A 74 -4.05 25.44 18.65
C ASN A 74 -5.06 25.06 19.75
N PRO A 75 -6.25 25.68 19.82
CA PRO A 75 -7.23 25.41 20.87
C PRO A 75 -8.07 24.15 20.65
N THR A 76 -8.08 23.61 19.42
CA THR A 76 -8.82 22.39 19.05
C THR A 76 -8.07 21.11 19.43
N GLY A 77 -6.81 21.22 19.83
CA GLY A 77 -6.01 20.09 20.30
C GLY A 77 -5.49 19.20 19.16
N VAL A 78 -5.24 19.76 17.97
CA VAL A 78 -4.51 19.04 16.92
C VAL A 78 -3.13 18.71 17.44
N ASP A 79 -2.84 17.43 17.65
CA ASP A 79 -1.59 16.99 18.28
C ASP A 79 -1.03 15.72 17.64
N VAL A 80 0.24 15.41 17.90
CA VAL A 80 0.86 14.14 17.50
C VAL A 80 0.33 12.95 18.26
N THR A 81 0.20 11.82 17.56
CA THR A 81 0.34 10.53 18.24
C THR A 81 1.80 10.48 18.74
N PRO A 82 2.03 10.45 20.06
CA PRO A 82 3.37 10.61 20.62
C PRO A 82 4.40 9.64 20.06
N LEU A 83 5.67 10.07 20.01
CA LEU A 83 6.78 9.17 19.76
C LEU A 83 6.86 8.14 20.90
N ASP A 84 7.17 8.54 22.14
CA ASP A 84 7.08 7.65 23.30
C ASP A 84 5.77 7.85 24.06
N SER A 85 5.32 6.85 24.81
CA SER A 85 4.19 6.92 25.76
C SER A 85 4.35 7.97 26.88
N SER A 86 5.32 8.87 26.75
CA SER A 86 5.44 10.11 27.49
C SER A 86 4.35 11.09 27.05
N TYR A 87 3.72 11.76 28.02
CA TYR A 87 2.94 12.96 27.76
C TYR A 87 3.78 13.95 26.96
N VAL A 88 3.40 14.20 25.71
CA VAL A 88 3.96 15.31 24.93
C VAL A 88 3.11 16.53 25.29
N THR A 89 3.75 17.64 25.61
CA THR A 89 3.04 18.91 25.75
C THR A 89 2.43 19.24 24.38
N PRO A 90 1.11 19.46 24.27
CA PRO A 90 0.50 19.82 23.00
C PRO A 90 1.15 21.08 22.45
N SER A 91 1.33 21.14 21.12
CA SER A 91 1.79 22.37 20.49
C SER A 91 0.79 23.49 20.78
N GLN A 92 1.29 24.63 21.25
CA GLN A 92 0.44 25.80 21.51
C GLN A 92 -0.08 26.44 20.23
N THR A 93 0.59 26.17 19.11
CA THR A 93 0.32 26.75 17.80
C THR A 93 0.35 25.70 16.70
N ILE A 94 -0.26 26.03 15.57
CA ILE A 94 -0.27 25.24 14.35
C ILE A 94 -0.02 26.16 13.16
N GLU A 95 0.61 25.63 12.11
CA GLU A 95 0.86 26.35 10.88
C GLU A 95 -0.17 25.95 9.81
N ILE A 96 -0.70 26.96 9.13
CA ILE A 96 -1.57 26.81 7.98
C ILE A 96 -0.84 27.29 6.74
N TRP A 97 -0.85 26.46 5.70
CA TRP A 97 -0.19 26.70 4.42
C TRP A 97 -1.21 26.56 3.30
N GLU A 98 -1.31 27.56 2.43
CA GLU A 98 -2.28 27.56 1.33
C GLU A 98 -1.66 28.01 0.01
N THR A 99 -2.10 27.36 -1.07
CA THR A 99 -1.82 27.76 -2.46
C THR A 99 -3.07 27.60 -3.32
N GLN A 100 -3.15 28.37 -4.39
CA GLN A 100 -4.11 28.17 -5.47
C GLN A 100 -3.33 27.93 -6.77
N LEU A 101 -3.63 26.81 -7.44
CA LEU A 101 -3.04 26.53 -8.75
C LEU A 101 -3.78 27.30 -9.84
N GLU A 102 -3.07 27.66 -10.92
CA GLU A 102 -3.62 28.50 -12.00
C GLU A 102 -4.84 27.88 -12.70
N ASP A 103 -4.92 26.55 -12.74
CA ASP A 103 -6.00 25.77 -13.35
C ASP A 103 -7.11 25.38 -12.36
N GLU A 104 -7.05 25.87 -11.10
CA GLU A 104 -7.99 25.52 -10.06
C GLU A 104 -8.78 26.73 -9.50
N THR A 105 -10.08 26.54 -9.33
CA THR A 105 -10.93 27.49 -8.59
C THR A 105 -10.89 27.27 -7.07
N GLN A 106 -10.38 26.12 -6.63
CA GLN A 106 -10.26 25.76 -5.22
C GLN A 106 -8.89 26.20 -4.68
N ILE A 107 -8.83 26.44 -3.38
CA ILE A 107 -7.59 26.67 -2.64
C ILE A 107 -7.21 25.38 -1.94
N ARG A 108 -5.96 24.98 -2.09
CA ARG A 108 -5.37 23.81 -1.45
C ARG A 108 -4.70 24.25 -0.16
N GLY A 109 -4.88 23.49 0.91
CA GLY A 109 -4.29 23.84 2.19
C GLY A 109 -3.76 22.65 2.99
N ILE A 110 -2.81 22.95 3.86
CA ILE A 110 -2.21 22.03 4.82
C ILE A 110 -2.28 22.64 6.21
N LEU A 111 -2.71 21.83 7.18
CA LEU A 111 -2.54 22.08 8.61
C LEU A 111 -1.39 21.23 9.11
N LYS A 112 -0.34 21.85 9.65
CA LYS A 112 0.81 21.14 10.19
C LYS A 112 1.30 21.71 11.51
N LEU A 113 1.89 20.87 12.34
CA LEU A 113 2.58 21.31 13.55
C LEU A 113 3.91 22.00 13.19
N PRO A 114 4.33 23.05 13.92
CA PRO A 114 5.57 23.77 13.62
C PRO A 114 6.80 22.88 13.66
N ASN A 115 7.77 23.08 12.76
CA ASN A 115 9.02 22.30 12.76
C ASN A 115 9.81 22.47 14.08
N SER A 116 9.68 23.64 14.72
CA SER A 116 10.27 23.96 16.03
C SER A 116 9.72 23.10 17.17
N TYR A 117 8.47 22.66 17.08
CA TYR A 117 7.83 21.77 18.06
C TYR A 117 8.60 20.44 18.19
N PHE A 118 9.14 19.95 17.08
CA PHE A 118 9.92 18.71 17.01
C PHE A 118 11.42 18.90 17.24
N LYS A 119 11.85 20.09 17.71
CA LYS A 119 13.26 20.46 17.86
C LYS A 119 14.02 20.48 16.51
N LYS A 120 13.32 20.83 15.42
CA LYS A 120 13.87 20.93 14.06
C LYS A 120 14.60 19.65 13.61
N PRO A 121 13.88 18.52 13.46
CA PRO A 121 14.45 17.24 13.04
C PRO A 121 15.01 17.30 11.61
N VAL A 122 14.46 18.19 10.79
CA VAL A 122 15.00 18.59 9.49
C VAL A 122 15.19 20.10 9.43
N THR A 123 15.96 20.56 8.44
CA THR A 123 16.09 22.01 8.18
C THR A 123 14.75 22.60 7.76
N ASP A 124 14.55 23.88 8.04
CA ASP A 124 13.33 24.58 7.64
C ASP A 124 13.14 24.51 6.11
N ALA A 125 14.22 24.63 5.32
CA ALA A 125 14.18 24.45 3.87
C ALA A 125 13.59 23.10 3.40
N VAL A 126 13.89 21.98 4.10
CA VAL A 126 13.31 20.67 3.78
C VAL A 126 11.85 20.59 4.20
N ALA A 127 11.49 21.13 5.36
CA ALA A 127 10.11 21.16 5.82
C ALA A 127 9.20 22.00 4.91
N GLU A 128 9.66 23.19 4.52
CA GLU A 128 8.95 24.10 3.61
C GLU A 128 8.81 23.49 2.22
N TRP A 129 9.90 22.92 1.68
CA TRP A 129 9.85 22.23 0.41
C TRP A 129 8.88 21.05 0.41
N ALA A 130 8.84 20.24 1.47
CA ALA A 130 7.92 19.10 1.55
C ALA A 130 6.45 19.54 1.52
N VAL A 131 6.12 20.64 2.21
CA VAL A 131 4.77 21.25 2.17
C VAL A 131 4.46 21.78 0.77
N SER A 132 5.40 22.49 0.16
CA SER A 132 5.28 23.01 -1.20
C SER A 132 5.06 21.88 -2.21
N LEU A 133 5.83 20.80 -2.13
CA LEU A 133 5.67 19.61 -2.95
C LEU A 133 4.25 19.07 -2.85
N VAL A 134 3.76 18.83 -1.63
CA VAL A 134 2.42 18.26 -1.42
C VAL A 134 1.33 19.20 -1.94
N LEU A 135 1.42 20.50 -1.66
CA LEU A 135 0.42 21.46 -2.13
C LEU A 135 0.36 21.56 -3.67
N ASN A 136 1.52 21.55 -4.34
CA ASN A 136 1.59 21.69 -5.80
C ASN A 136 1.28 20.39 -6.54
N THR A 137 1.65 19.24 -6.00
CA THR A 137 1.64 17.97 -6.77
C THR A 137 0.58 16.97 -6.31
N ALA A 138 -0.01 17.15 -5.13
CA ALA A 138 -1.04 16.22 -4.67
C ALA A 138 -2.24 16.19 -5.62
N ARG A 139 -2.72 14.98 -5.90
CA ARG A 139 -3.91 14.72 -6.70
C ARG A 139 -5.18 14.91 -5.88
N LEU A 140 -5.44 16.16 -5.56
CA LEU A 140 -6.71 16.64 -5.04
C LEU A 140 -7.56 16.95 -6.27
N ALA A 141 -8.52 16.08 -6.61
CA ALA A 141 -9.46 16.35 -7.70
C ALA A 141 -10.12 17.74 -7.54
N HIS A 142 -10.79 18.28 -8.56
CA HIS A 142 -11.67 19.44 -8.36
C HIS A 142 -12.80 19.02 -7.41
N CYS A 143 -12.62 19.31 -6.13
CA CYS A 143 -13.45 18.80 -5.07
C CYS A 143 -14.64 19.72 -4.96
N ASN A 144 -15.75 19.36 -5.62
CA ASN A 144 -17.02 19.97 -5.27
C ASN A 144 -17.42 19.52 -3.85
N PRO A 145 -18.21 20.33 -3.11
CA PRO A 145 -18.79 19.89 -1.85
C PRO A 145 -19.51 18.55 -2.07
N LEU A 146 -19.50 17.67 -1.06
CA LEU A 146 -20.30 16.44 -1.10
C LEU A 146 -21.76 16.84 -1.41
N PRO A 147 -22.35 16.36 -2.52
CA PRO A 147 -23.79 16.50 -2.71
C PRO A 147 -24.52 15.73 -1.61
N GLU A 148 -25.75 16.16 -1.30
CA GLU A 148 -26.68 15.37 -0.46
C GLU A 148 -26.85 13.95 -1.01
N GLU A 149 -27.23 12.99 -0.15
CA GLU A 149 -27.28 11.55 -0.43
C GLU A 149 -27.67 11.21 -1.88
N ASP A 150 -26.68 10.82 -2.70
CA ASP A 150 -26.89 10.37 -4.08
C ASP A 150 -26.93 8.84 -4.10
N GLU A 151 -28.13 8.28 -4.06
CA GLU A 151 -28.38 6.84 -4.11
C GLU A 151 -27.77 6.19 -5.37
N LYS A 152 -27.74 6.90 -6.51
CA LYS A 152 -27.13 6.38 -7.74
C LYS A 152 -25.62 6.29 -7.61
N ALA A 153 -24.99 7.32 -7.03
CA ALA A 153 -23.56 7.30 -6.76
C ALA A 153 -23.19 6.17 -5.78
N MET A 154 -23.98 5.96 -4.73
CA MET A 154 -23.79 4.86 -3.78
C MET A 154 -23.92 3.48 -4.45
N ASN A 155 -24.92 3.29 -5.32
CA ASN A 155 -25.09 2.04 -6.06
C ASN A 155 -23.93 1.76 -7.04
N LEU A 156 -23.43 2.80 -7.72
CA LEU A 156 -22.23 2.70 -8.54
C LEU A 156 -21.00 2.33 -7.70
N ALA A 157 -20.81 2.98 -6.54
CA ALA A 157 -19.70 2.70 -5.65
C ALA A 157 -19.71 1.25 -5.14
N ASN A 158 -20.88 0.73 -4.77
CA ASN A 158 -21.03 -0.68 -4.40
C ASN A 158 -20.68 -1.62 -5.56
N THR A 159 -21.21 -1.35 -6.75
CA THR A 159 -20.97 -2.20 -7.93
C THR A 159 -19.48 -2.24 -8.30
N ILE A 160 -18.80 -1.09 -8.28
CA ILE A 160 -17.36 -0.99 -8.54
C ILE A 160 -16.53 -1.71 -7.48
N THR A 161 -16.97 -1.63 -6.21
CA THR A 161 -16.35 -2.37 -5.09
C THR A 161 -16.44 -3.87 -5.30
N ASP A 162 -17.57 -4.36 -5.81
CA ASP A 162 -17.76 -5.79 -6.13
C ASP A 162 -16.89 -6.21 -7.33
N ILE A 163 -16.78 -5.38 -8.38
CA ILE A 163 -15.84 -5.63 -9.49
C ILE A 163 -14.40 -5.80 -8.98
N PHE A 164 -13.95 -4.95 -8.06
CA PHE A 164 -12.62 -5.09 -7.46
C PHE A 164 -12.48 -6.42 -6.70
N SER A 165 -13.44 -6.72 -5.83
CA SER A 165 -13.48 -7.96 -5.03
C SER A 165 -13.39 -9.21 -5.89
N ASP A 166 -14.08 -9.22 -7.03
CA ASP A 166 -14.23 -10.40 -7.88
C ASP A 166 -13.08 -10.58 -8.87
N THR A 167 -12.37 -9.50 -9.21
CA THR A 167 -11.47 -9.53 -10.37
C THR A 167 -10.03 -9.10 -10.12
N LEU A 168 -9.74 -8.46 -8.98
CA LEU A 168 -8.39 -7.96 -8.69
C LEU A 168 -7.95 -8.21 -7.26
N ARG A 169 -8.85 -8.26 -6.27
CA ARG A 169 -8.52 -8.45 -4.86
C ARG A 169 -7.68 -9.72 -4.63
N ASN A 170 -6.58 -9.57 -3.91
CA ASN A 170 -5.84 -10.69 -3.34
C ASN A 170 -6.42 -11.05 -1.97
N ILE A 171 -6.79 -12.32 -1.78
CA ILE A 171 -7.30 -12.84 -0.50
C ILE A 171 -6.13 -13.44 0.27
N ALA A 172 -5.71 -12.80 1.35
CA ALA A 172 -4.63 -13.26 2.21
C ALA A 172 -5.15 -13.96 3.48
N ASP A 173 -4.27 -14.68 4.19
CA ASP A 173 -4.60 -15.21 5.52
C ASP A 173 -4.97 -14.05 6.47
N GLY A 174 -6.15 -14.16 7.10
CA GLY A 174 -6.68 -13.12 7.99
C GLY A 174 -7.30 -11.92 7.26
N ASP A 175 -7.76 -12.09 6.02
CA ASP A 175 -8.54 -11.09 5.28
C ASP A 175 -9.71 -10.53 6.12
N GLN A 176 -9.81 -9.20 6.14
CA GLN A 176 -10.79 -8.39 6.88
C GLN A 176 -11.70 -7.61 5.93
N TRP A 177 -11.82 -8.02 4.66
CA TRP A 177 -12.69 -7.34 3.69
C TRP A 177 -14.13 -7.26 4.19
N ASP A 178 -14.69 -8.36 4.69
CA ASP A 178 -16.06 -8.40 5.20
C ASP A 178 -16.20 -7.81 6.62
N PHE A 179 -15.10 -7.34 7.22
CA PHE A 179 -15.04 -6.75 8.57
C PHE A 179 -14.69 -5.25 8.50
N GLY A 180 -15.40 -4.52 7.64
CA GLY A 180 -15.25 -3.07 7.44
C GLY A 180 -14.31 -2.67 6.29
N GLY A 181 -13.48 -3.59 5.79
CA GLY A 181 -12.59 -3.33 4.65
C GLY A 181 -13.33 -2.96 3.36
N ARG A 182 -14.43 -3.67 3.07
CA ARG A 182 -15.33 -3.39 1.94
C ARG A 182 -15.95 -2.01 2.06
N ASP A 183 -16.40 -1.63 3.26
CA ASP A 183 -16.99 -0.31 3.51
C ASP A 183 -15.96 0.79 3.29
N TYR A 184 -14.75 0.63 3.81
CA TYR A 184 -13.64 1.57 3.57
C TYR A 184 -13.38 1.73 2.07
N PHE A 185 -13.26 0.62 1.33
CA PHE A 185 -13.03 0.67 -0.12
C PHE A 185 -14.16 1.41 -0.84
N ARG A 186 -15.42 1.04 -0.55
CA ARG A 186 -16.61 1.67 -1.12
C ARG A 186 -16.63 3.17 -0.87
N ASP A 187 -16.32 3.61 0.35
CA ASP A 187 -16.37 5.03 0.72
C ASP A 187 -15.31 5.84 -0.06
N ARG A 188 -14.16 5.23 -0.37
CA ARG A 188 -13.16 5.84 -1.26
C ARG A 188 -13.65 5.94 -2.70
N ILE A 189 -14.38 4.94 -3.22
CA ILE A 189 -15.02 5.02 -4.53
C ILE A 189 -16.16 6.06 -4.54
N LEU A 190 -16.93 6.14 -3.45
CA LEU A 190 -18.03 7.08 -3.29
C LEU A 190 -17.56 8.53 -3.41
N LEU A 191 -16.36 8.83 -2.90
CA LEU A 191 -15.73 10.14 -3.03
C LEU A 191 -15.67 10.64 -4.49
N PHE A 192 -15.38 9.74 -5.44
CA PHE A 192 -15.30 10.06 -6.87
C PHE A 192 -16.67 10.03 -7.54
N THR A 193 -17.46 8.98 -7.31
CA THR A 193 -18.76 8.77 -7.97
C THR A 193 -19.78 9.84 -7.61
N SER A 194 -19.82 10.28 -6.34
CA SER A 194 -20.67 11.39 -5.87
C SER A 194 -20.32 12.73 -6.55
N ARG A 195 -19.09 12.87 -7.04
CA ARG A 195 -18.59 14.07 -7.73
C ARG A 195 -18.52 13.93 -9.24
N LYS A 196 -18.94 12.77 -9.80
CA LYS A 196 -18.79 12.43 -11.22
C LYS A 196 -17.35 12.61 -11.73
N GLN A 197 -16.37 12.34 -10.87
CA GLN A 197 -14.94 12.44 -11.17
C GLN A 197 -14.38 11.06 -11.56
N ARG A 198 -13.34 11.04 -12.39
CA ARG A 198 -12.60 9.80 -12.69
C ARG A 198 -12.07 9.20 -11.39
N ILE A 199 -12.20 7.89 -11.23
CA ILE A 199 -11.64 7.17 -10.08
C ILE A 199 -10.13 7.00 -10.28
N ASP A 200 -9.34 7.65 -9.44
CA ASP A 200 -7.89 7.51 -9.47
C ASP A 200 -7.43 6.45 -8.45
N MET A 201 -6.56 5.55 -8.90
CA MET A 201 -5.98 4.47 -8.11
C MET A 201 -4.47 4.53 -8.21
N ILE A 202 -3.76 4.22 -7.13
CA ILE A 202 -2.30 4.24 -7.10
C ILE A 202 -1.78 2.88 -6.64
N LEU A 203 -0.81 2.36 -7.38
CA LEU A 203 -0.23 1.04 -7.18
C LEU A 203 1.31 1.15 -7.18
N PRO A 204 1.95 1.13 -6.01
CA PRO A 204 3.38 0.86 -5.89
C PRO A 204 3.73 -0.52 -6.44
N ALA A 205 4.38 -0.58 -7.61
CA ALA A 205 4.66 -1.83 -8.31
C ALA A 205 5.63 -1.64 -9.48
N PHE A 206 6.06 -2.74 -10.08
CA PHE A 206 6.92 -2.80 -11.27
C PHE A 206 8.23 -2.00 -11.10
N PRO A 207 9.06 -2.32 -10.09
CA PRO A 207 10.33 -1.62 -9.85
C PRO A 207 11.35 -1.88 -10.98
N CYS A 208 11.68 -3.15 -11.16
CA CYS A 208 12.57 -3.75 -12.15
C CYS A 208 12.50 -5.28 -11.98
N LYS A 209 13.03 -6.04 -12.94
CA LYS A 209 13.24 -7.49 -12.74
C LYS A 209 14.27 -7.73 -11.62
N SER A 210 14.07 -8.80 -10.85
CA SER A 210 15.02 -9.32 -9.87
C SER A 210 16.44 -9.41 -10.44
N SER A 211 17.44 -9.07 -9.63
CA SER A 211 18.86 -9.25 -10.00
C SER A 211 19.30 -10.73 -10.00
N SER A 212 18.44 -11.65 -9.56
CA SER A 212 18.71 -13.09 -9.56
C SER A 212 18.17 -13.78 -10.82
N LEU A 213 19.06 -14.29 -11.66
CA LEU A 213 18.69 -15.12 -12.82
C LEU A 213 18.10 -16.48 -12.43
N ASN A 214 18.14 -16.87 -11.16
CA ASN A 214 17.35 -18.01 -10.67
C ASN A 214 15.85 -17.69 -10.59
N LYS A 215 15.47 -16.43 -10.55
CA LYS A 215 14.09 -16.00 -10.40
C LYS A 215 13.46 -15.63 -11.73
N VAL A 216 14.18 -14.85 -12.53
CA VAL A 216 13.67 -14.24 -13.77
C VAL A 216 14.43 -14.72 -15.00
N ALA A 217 13.80 -14.64 -16.18
CA ALA A 217 14.44 -15.01 -17.45
C ALA A 217 15.51 -13.99 -17.93
N GLY A 218 15.44 -12.76 -17.44
CA GLY A 218 16.33 -11.68 -17.83
C GLY A 218 15.92 -10.36 -17.18
N THR A 219 16.44 -9.25 -17.69
CA THR A 219 16.23 -7.90 -17.13
C THR A 219 15.05 -7.15 -17.75
N ARG A 220 14.53 -7.61 -18.90
CA ARG A 220 13.44 -6.95 -19.64
C ARG A 220 12.06 -7.37 -19.09
N PRO A 221 11.04 -6.51 -19.19
CA PRO A 221 9.65 -6.92 -19.03
C PRO A 221 9.31 -8.09 -19.97
N ASP A 222 8.60 -9.09 -19.46
CA ASP A 222 8.21 -10.29 -20.19
C ASP A 222 6.69 -10.52 -20.13
N LYS A 223 6.21 -11.72 -20.47
CA LYS A 223 4.77 -12.04 -20.49
C LYS A 223 4.09 -11.78 -19.14
N GLY A 224 4.83 -11.85 -18.02
CA GLY A 224 4.26 -11.60 -16.70
C GLY A 224 3.86 -10.14 -16.54
N GLU A 225 4.72 -9.21 -16.97
CA GLU A 225 4.43 -7.78 -16.95
C GLU A 225 3.29 -7.42 -17.91
N GLU A 226 3.28 -7.99 -19.13
CA GLU A 226 2.18 -7.80 -20.08
C GLU A 226 0.84 -8.17 -19.46
N LEU A 227 0.73 -9.38 -18.90
CA LEU A 227 -0.51 -9.85 -18.28
C LEU A 227 -0.88 -8.99 -17.08
N GLY A 228 0.09 -8.56 -16.26
CA GLY A 228 -0.16 -7.67 -15.14
C GLY A 228 -0.75 -6.32 -15.57
N LEU A 229 -0.16 -5.67 -16.58
CA LEU A 229 -0.66 -4.42 -17.16
C LEU A 229 -2.04 -4.61 -17.79
N LYS A 230 -2.23 -5.71 -18.52
CA LYS A 230 -3.51 -6.04 -19.16
C LYS A 230 -4.60 -6.29 -18.12
N GLY A 231 -4.28 -6.92 -17.00
CA GLY A 231 -5.21 -7.15 -15.89
C GLY A 231 -5.75 -5.85 -15.31
N LEU A 232 -4.85 -4.89 -15.04
CA LEU A 232 -5.22 -3.55 -14.56
C LEU A 232 -6.06 -2.78 -15.60
N TYR A 233 -5.67 -2.85 -16.88
CA TYR A 233 -6.42 -2.20 -17.96
C TYR A 233 -7.84 -2.78 -18.07
N LEU A 234 -8.00 -4.11 -18.08
CA LEU A 234 -9.32 -4.75 -18.15
C LEU A 234 -10.19 -4.40 -16.94
N PHE A 235 -9.61 -4.26 -15.75
CA PHE A 235 -10.32 -3.78 -14.58
C PHE A 235 -10.83 -2.34 -14.76
N VAL A 236 -10.00 -1.43 -15.30
CA VAL A 236 -10.45 -0.07 -15.65
C VAL A 236 -11.57 -0.10 -16.70
N LYS A 237 -11.46 -0.95 -17.73
CA LYS A 237 -12.51 -1.12 -18.75
C LYS A 237 -13.83 -1.61 -18.17
N ASP A 238 -13.79 -2.48 -17.16
CA ASP A 238 -15.01 -2.96 -16.50
C ASP A 238 -15.72 -1.84 -15.74
N ILE A 239 -14.97 -0.92 -15.13
CA ILE A 239 -15.54 0.29 -14.50
C ILE A 239 -16.13 1.23 -15.55
N GLU A 240 -15.43 1.50 -16.65
CA GLU A 240 -15.90 2.40 -17.73
C GLU A 240 -17.23 1.97 -18.35
N LYS A 241 -17.54 0.66 -18.37
CA LYS A 241 -18.82 0.15 -18.86
C LYS A 241 -20.02 0.66 -18.06
N ILE A 242 -19.83 0.93 -16.77
CA ILE A 242 -20.91 1.32 -15.85
C ILE A 242 -20.78 2.75 -15.34
N TYR A 243 -19.59 3.36 -15.45
CA TYR A 243 -19.29 4.68 -14.92
C TYR A 243 -18.58 5.53 -15.98
N PRO A 244 -19.28 6.47 -16.65
CA PRO A 244 -18.73 7.22 -17.80
C PRO A 244 -17.43 8.00 -17.54
N PRO A 245 -17.21 8.65 -16.37
CA PRO A 245 -15.91 9.27 -16.07
C PRO A 245 -14.75 8.26 -15.97
N GLY A 246 -15.06 6.97 -15.82
CA GLY A 246 -14.10 5.88 -15.84
C GLY A 246 -13.18 5.86 -14.62
N ALA A 247 -12.03 5.20 -14.81
CA ALA A 247 -10.99 5.08 -13.81
C ALA A 247 -9.59 5.20 -14.45
N CYS A 248 -8.58 5.45 -13.63
CA CYS A 248 -7.18 5.38 -14.03
C CYS A 248 -6.37 4.66 -12.94
N CYS A 249 -5.48 3.76 -13.36
CA CYS A 249 -4.52 3.15 -12.46
C CYS A 249 -3.14 3.76 -12.70
N PHE A 250 -2.62 4.45 -11.69
CA PHE A 250 -1.26 4.96 -11.69
C PHE A 250 -0.32 3.94 -11.05
N ILE A 251 0.69 3.52 -11.79
CA ILE A 251 1.78 2.69 -11.30
C ILE A 251 2.86 3.62 -10.76
N ALA A 252 3.06 3.59 -9.45
CA ALA A 252 4.14 4.30 -8.78
C ALA A 252 5.35 3.35 -8.75
N SER A 253 6.29 3.50 -9.69
CA SER A 253 7.46 2.62 -9.72
C SER A 253 8.34 2.89 -8.50
N ASP A 254 8.54 1.85 -7.71
CA ASP A 254 9.42 1.85 -6.54
C ASP A 254 10.85 1.37 -6.88
N GLY A 255 11.21 1.29 -8.17
CA GLY A 255 12.53 0.87 -8.61
C GLY A 255 13.64 1.78 -8.05
N HIS A 256 13.53 3.09 -8.26
CA HIS A 256 14.49 4.06 -7.72
C HIS A 256 14.47 4.14 -6.19
N VAL A 257 13.39 3.73 -5.53
CA VAL A 257 13.32 3.70 -4.07
C VAL A 257 14.30 2.66 -3.50
N PHE A 258 14.48 1.54 -4.21
CA PHE A 258 15.14 0.35 -3.69
C PHE A 258 16.32 -0.18 -4.52
N SER A 259 16.61 0.34 -5.70
CA SER A 259 17.64 -0.17 -6.63
C SER A 259 18.97 -0.49 -5.94
N ASP A 260 19.46 0.44 -5.12
CA ASP A 260 20.68 0.31 -4.31
C ASP A 260 20.59 -0.72 -3.18
N ASN A 261 19.40 -1.08 -2.71
CA ASN A 261 19.17 -2.16 -1.75
C ASN A 261 19.10 -3.53 -2.44
N ILE A 262 18.57 -3.59 -3.66
CA ILE A 262 18.35 -4.84 -4.42
C ILE A 262 19.48 -5.17 -5.42
N GLY A 263 20.54 -4.36 -5.40
CA GLY A 263 21.74 -4.61 -6.21
C GLY A 263 21.54 -4.36 -7.70
N VAL A 264 20.73 -3.36 -8.03
CA VAL A 264 20.41 -2.94 -9.41
C VAL A 264 20.85 -1.49 -9.59
N ASP A 265 21.54 -1.19 -10.69
CA ASP A 265 21.94 0.17 -11.04
C ASP A 265 20.73 1.00 -11.49
N ASP A 266 20.75 2.31 -11.23
CA ASP A 266 19.62 3.20 -11.56
C ASP A 266 19.27 3.20 -13.05
N GLU A 267 20.27 3.16 -13.94
CA GLU A 267 20.04 3.08 -15.40
C GLU A 267 19.30 1.80 -15.84
N VAL A 268 19.42 0.71 -15.07
CA VAL A 268 18.66 -0.53 -15.34
C VAL A 268 17.19 -0.35 -14.97
N VAL A 269 16.90 0.40 -13.90
CA VAL A 269 15.53 0.78 -13.54
C VAL A 269 14.91 1.69 -14.59
N ASP A 270 15.67 2.68 -15.08
CA ASP A 270 15.24 3.57 -16.16
C ASP A 270 14.93 2.80 -17.45
N THR A 271 15.81 1.88 -17.81
CA THR A 271 15.64 1.03 -19.00
C THR A 271 14.41 0.14 -18.87
N TYR A 272 14.23 -0.51 -17.71
CA TYR A 272 13.06 -1.36 -17.45
C TYR A 272 11.76 -0.55 -17.50
N SER A 273 11.74 0.63 -16.89
CA SER A 273 10.57 1.52 -16.86
C SER A 273 10.19 1.97 -18.28
N SER A 274 11.19 2.35 -19.08
CA SER A 274 10.99 2.75 -20.49
C SER A 274 10.40 1.61 -21.32
N GLN A 275 10.97 0.40 -21.20
CA GLN A 275 10.47 -0.79 -21.92
C GLN A 275 9.05 -1.19 -21.48
N LEU A 276 8.71 -0.99 -20.21
CA LEU A 276 7.38 -1.27 -19.68
C LEU A 276 6.34 -0.28 -20.22
N ILE A 277 6.71 1.00 -20.35
CA ILE A 277 5.88 2.03 -20.98
C ILE A 277 5.68 1.72 -22.46
N GLU A 278 6.75 1.37 -23.19
CA GLU A 278 6.67 0.95 -24.60
C GLU A 278 5.74 -0.26 -24.79
N MET A 279 5.87 -1.29 -23.93
CA MET A 279 5.00 -2.47 -23.93
C MET A 279 3.53 -2.07 -23.72
N LYS A 280 3.25 -1.21 -22.73
CA LYS A 280 1.90 -0.70 -22.45
C LYS A 280 1.34 0.06 -23.67
N ASP A 281 2.12 0.98 -24.23
CA ASP A 281 1.69 1.83 -25.35
C ASP A 281 1.42 0.99 -26.61
N ALA A 282 2.26 0.01 -26.91
CA ALA A 282 2.04 -0.93 -28.00
C ALA A 282 0.78 -1.79 -27.80
N MET A 283 0.54 -2.26 -26.57
CA MET A 283 -0.61 -3.11 -26.24
C MET A 283 -1.94 -2.35 -26.22
N LEU A 284 -1.95 -1.12 -25.72
CA LEU A 284 -3.18 -0.35 -25.43
C LEU A 284 -3.47 0.77 -26.44
N GLY A 285 -2.49 1.17 -27.23
CA GLY A 285 -2.63 2.20 -28.27
C GLY A 285 -3.25 3.50 -27.74
N PRO A 286 -4.32 4.04 -28.37
CA PRO A 286 -4.97 5.27 -27.92
C PRO A 286 -5.52 5.22 -26.49
N GLU A 287 -5.71 4.01 -25.94
CA GLU A 287 -6.26 3.83 -24.60
C GLU A 287 -5.19 3.77 -23.50
N SER A 288 -3.92 3.95 -23.86
CA SER A 288 -2.78 3.80 -22.96
C SER A 288 -2.76 4.78 -21.77
N ASN A 289 -3.51 5.88 -21.84
CA ASN A 289 -3.65 6.85 -20.76
C ASN A 289 -4.43 6.34 -19.53
N ARG A 290 -5.05 5.15 -19.61
CA ARG A 290 -5.75 4.48 -18.49
C ARG A 290 -4.79 3.88 -17.46
N ILE A 291 -3.55 3.65 -17.88
CA ILE A 291 -2.46 3.18 -17.02
C ILE A 291 -1.36 4.24 -17.06
N GLY A 292 -1.26 5.03 -15.99
CA GLY A 292 -0.23 6.05 -15.83
C GLY A 292 1.00 5.48 -15.12
N PHE A 293 2.16 6.12 -15.30
CA PHE A 293 3.39 5.78 -14.61
C PHE A 293 3.96 6.98 -13.89
N PHE A 294 4.44 6.77 -12.67
CA PHE A 294 5.23 7.73 -11.90
C PHE A 294 6.53 7.08 -11.45
N GLY A 295 7.65 7.60 -11.95
CA GLY A 295 8.95 7.36 -11.34
C GLY A 295 9.13 8.24 -10.11
N LEU A 296 10.12 7.92 -9.27
CA LEU A 296 10.44 8.70 -8.09
C LEU A 296 10.74 10.19 -8.42
N PRO A 297 11.56 10.53 -9.45
CA PRO A 297 11.76 11.93 -9.86
C PRO A 297 10.46 12.68 -10.19
N ALA A 298 9.54 12.03 -10.90
CA ALA A 298 8.25 12.62 -11.27
C ALA A 298 7.36 12.87 -10.04
N LEU A 299 7.35 11.96 -9.06
CA LEU A 299 6.63 12.18 -7.79
C LEU A 299 7.18 13.35 -6.99
N PHE A 300 8.46 13.68 -7.16
CA PHE A 300 9.10 14.82 -6.52
C PHE A 300 9.04 16.11 -7.35
N ALA A 301 8.41 16.08 -8.53
CA ALA A 301 8.39 17.17 -9.50
C ALA A 301 9.79 17.78 -9.71
N LEU A 302 10.81 16.91 -9.82
CA LEU A 302 12.18 17.35 -10.09
C LEU A 302 12.22 18.11 -11.41
N GLY A 303 12.75 19.33 -11.37
CA GLY A 303 12.81 20.25 -12.52
C GLY A 303 11.69 21.29 -12.55
N GLU A 304 10.59 21.08 -11.83
CA GLU A 304 9.50 22.05 -11.66
C GLU A 304 9.57 22.77 -10.31
N LEU A 305 9.99 22.06 -9.26
CA LEU A 305 10.18 22.60 -7.93
C LEU A 305 11.66 22.61 -7.54
N ASP A 306 12.10 23.72 -6.92
CA ASP A 306 13.45 23.87 -6.39
C ASP A 306 13.65 22.95 -5.18
N ALA A 307 14.26 21.79 -5.42
CA ALA A 307 14.62 20.85 -4.36
C ALA A 307 15.75 21.43 -3.49
N PRO A 308 15.71 21.25 -2.14
CA PRO A 308 16.71 21.77 -1.22
C PRO A 308 17.98 20.90 -1.22
N THR A 309 18.67 20.85 -2.36
CA THR A 309 19.84 19.99 -2.60
C THR A 309 20.94 20.20 -1.56
N SER A 310 21.21 21.45 -1.18
CA SER A 310 22.23 21.80 -0.18
C SER A 310 21.90 21.27 1.23
N ALA A 311 20.62 21.19 1.59
CA ALA A 311 20.18 20.69 2.89
C ALA A 311 20.37 19.18 3.04
N VAL A 312 20.34 18.43 1.93
CA VAL A 312 20.54 16.99 1.91
C VAL A 312 21.90 16.55 1.34
N ALA A 313 22.75 17.49 0.91
CA ALA A 313 24.04 17.18 0.29
C ALA A 313 24.94 16.29 1.17
N LYS A 314 24.97 16.57 2.48
CA LYS A 314 25.77 15.84 3.47
C LYS A 314 25.10 14.56 4.00
N LEU A 315 23.84 14.31 3.62
CA LEU A 315 23.16 13.09 4.02
C LEU A 315 23.74 11.92 3.23
N ASP A 316 24.31 10.96 3.94
CA ASP A 316 24.75 9.70 3.37
C ASP A 316 23.73 8.61 3.69
N LEU A 317 23.19 7.99 2.64
CA LEU A 317 22.26 6.88 2.80
C LEU A 317 23.06 5.59 2.89
N PRO A 318 22.73 4.67 3.81
CA PRO A 318 23.44 3.41 3.90
C PRO A 318 23.38 2.66 2.57
N ASN A 319 24.54 2.34 2.01
CA ASN A 319 24.68 1.49 0.84
C ASN A 319 25.40 0.19 1.24
N TYR A 320 24.72 -0.95 1.06
CA TYR A 320 25.23 -2.25 1.47
C TYR A 320 25.61 -3.17 0.30
N VAL A 321 25.28 -2.78 -0.94
CA VAL A 321 25.64 -3.52 -2.15
C VAL A 321 26.08 -2.55 -3.25
N ASN A 322 27.13 -2.92 -3.99
CA ASN A 322 27.69 -2.03 -5.01
C ASN A 322 26.69 -1.80 -6.14
N THR A 323 26.33 -0.54 -6.34
CA THR A 323 25.39 -0.06 -7.38
C THR A 323 25.80 1.34 -7.83
N LYS A 324 25.49 1.69 -9.07
CA LYS A 324 25.65 3.04 -9.62
C LYS A 324 24.35 3.81 -9.46
N HIS A 325 24.47 5.07 -9.02
CA HIS A 325 23.33 5.94 -8.77
C HIS A 325 23.35 7.14 -9.71
N THR A 326 22.19 7.49 -10.26
CA THR A 326 22.02 8.78 -10.94
C THR A 326 21.86 9.88 -9.90
N GLU A 327 22.21 11.11 -10.26
CA GLU A 327 22.13 12.26 -9.34
C GLU A 327 20.69 12.49 -8.85
N ASP A 328 19.74 12.50 -9.79
CA ASP A 328 18.31 12.71 -9.51
C ASP A 328 17.71 11.62 -8.62
N ALA A 329 17.95 10.34 -8.93
CA ALA A 329 17.42 9.25 -8.13
C ALA A 329 18.01 9.26 -6.71
N ASN A 330 19.30 9.54 -6.57
CA ASN A 330 19.94 9.65 -5.26
C ASN A 330 19.40 10.86 -4.46
N LEU A 331 19.23 12.01 -5.10
CA LEU A 331 18.60 13.19 -4.49
C LEU A 331 17.19 12.86 -3.99
N CYS A 332 16.37 12.22 -4.83
CA CYS A 332 15.03 11.78 -4.44
C CYS A 332 15.03 10.82 -3.26
N ARG A 333 15.94 9.83 -3.20
CA ARG A 333 16.04 8.93 -2.04
C ARG A 333 16.32 9.70 -0.76
N LYS A 334 17.25 10.66 -0.81
CA LYS A 334 17.63 11.48 0.34
C LYS A 334 16.46 12.31 0.83
N LEU A 335 15.78 13.01 -0.08
CA LEU A 335 14.61 13.80 0.21
C LEU A 335 13.47 12.93 0.77
N MET A 336 13.19 11.78 0.16
CA MET A 336 12.17 10.83 0.62
C MET A 336 12.41 10.38 2.06
N VAL A 337 13.64 9.96 2.38
CA VAL A 337 13.96 9.47 3.73
C VAL A 337 13.90 10.59 4.77
N HIS A 338 14.33 11.82 4.44
CA HIS A 338 14.28 12.93 5.39
C HIS A 338 12.89 13.55 5.54
N ALA A 339 12.15 13.75 4.44
CA ALA A 339 10.86 14.43 4.48
C ALA A 339 9.69 13.50 4.86
N PHE A 340 9.80 12.20 4.54
CA PHE A 340 8.70 11.24 4.68
C PHE A 340 9.06 9.99 5.50
N GLY A 341 10.32 9.87 5.94
CA GLY A 341 10.79 8.71 6.71
C GLY A 341 10.23 8.63 8.13
N ILE A 342 10.44 7.47 8.74
CA ILE A 342 10.04 7.15 10.12
C ILE A 342 11.23 7.14 11.06
N ASP A 343 10.95 7.12 12.37
CA ASP A 343 11.95 6.84 13.39
C ASP A 343 12.44 5.39 13.29
N GLY A 344 13.66 5.22 12.79
CA GLY A 344 14.29 3.91 12.66
C GLY A 344 14.50 3.21 14.01
N SER A 345 14.69 3.96 15.11
CA SER A 345 14.85 3.37 16.44
C SER A 345 13.55 2.73 16.91
N ALA A 346 12.40 3.34 16.63
CA ALA A 346 11.10 2.76 16.93
C ALA A 346 10.85 1.44 16.19
N LEU A 347 11.19 1.37 14.89
CA LEU A 347 11.11 0.12 14.13
C LEU A 347 12.02 -0.96 14.71
N ARG A 348 13.27 -0.58 15.06
CA ARG A 348 14.22 -1.49 15.70
C ARG A 348 13.70 -2.01 17.03
N ASN A 349 13.17 -1.14 17.88
CA ASN A 349 12.60 -1.51 19.17
C ASN A 349 11.42 -2.48 19.01
N LYS A 350 10.53 -2.29 18.02
CA LYS A 350 9.46 -3.27 17.74
C LYS A 350 10.02 -4.65 17.35
N ILE A 351 11.05 -4.68 16.51
CA ILE A 351 11.69 -5.93 16.09
C ILE A 351 12.36 -6.63 17.28
N GLU A 352 13.11 -5.88 18.10
CA GLU A 352 13.90 -6.41 19.22
C GLU A 352 13.02 -6.80 20.43
N SER A 353 11.91 -6.10 20.66
CA SER A 353 10.91 -6.46 21.67
C SER A 353 10.03 -7.65 21.29
N GLY A 354 10.17 -8.17 20.06
CA GLY A 354 9.46 -9.36 19.61
C GLY A 354 8.02 -9.12 19.15
N ASP A 355 7.69 -7.90 18.71
CA ASP A 355 6.41 -7.64 18.04
C ASP A 355 6.21 -8.64 16.89
N LYS A 356 5.16 -9.47 16.99
CA LYS A 356 4.99 -10.63 16.12
C LYS A 356 4.95 -10.25 14.64
N ALA A 357 4.23 -9.17 14.32
CA ALA A 357 4.04 -8.75 12.95
C ALA A 357 5.31 -8.07 12.39
N ALA A 358 5.99 -7.22 13.17
CA ALA A 358 7.21 -6.54 12.73
C ALA A 358 8.37 -7.53 12.55
N LEU A 359 8.49 -8.48 13.46
CA LEU A 359 9.52 -9.52 13.40
C LEU A 359 9.29 -10.49 12.23
N ALA A 360 8.05 -10.89 11.97
CA ALA A 360 7.72 -11.72 10.81
C ALA A 360 8.04 -11.01 9.49
N LEU A 361 7.65 -9.73 9.38
CA LEU A 361 7.95 -8.89 8.22
C LEU A 361 9.46 -8.74 8.00
N TYR A 362 10.22 -8.42 9.05
CA TYR A 362 11.68 -8.28 8.98
C TYR A 362 12.38 -9.57 8.55
N ARG A 363 11.97 -10.72 9.10
CA ARG A 363 12.50 -12.04 8.72
C ARG A 363 12.16 -12.41 7.28
N GLY A 364 10.93 -12.12 6.85
CA GLY A 364 10.49 -12.31 5.47
C GLY A 364 11.36 -11.53 4.48
N PHE A 365 11.53 -10.22 4.71
CA PHE A 365 12.41 -9.39 3.89
C PHE A 365 13.87 -9.88 3.92
N THR A 366 14.37 -10.32 5.07
CA THR A 366 15.74 -10.87 5.15
C THR A 366 15.91 -12.13 4.29
N ARG A 367 14.93 -13.05 4.32
CA ARG A 367 14.94 -14.26 3.48
C ARG A 367 14.81 -13.90 2.00
N PHE A 368 13.92 -12.97 1.68
CA PHE A 368 13.76 -12.45 0.32
C PHE A 368 15.09 -11.88 -0.21
N MET A 369 15.78 -11.04 0.56
CA MET A 369 17.05 -10.43 0.14
C MET A 369 18.20 -11.44 -0.01
N LEU A 370 18.22 -12.51 0.79
CA LEU A 370 19.19 -13.59 0.61
C LEU A 370 19.02 -14.32 -0.73
N GLU A 371 17.79 -14.45 -1.19
CA GLU A 371 17.48 -15.07 -2.47
C GLU A 371 17.71 -14.11 -3.64
N ASP A 372 17.24 -12.86 -3.51
CA ASP A 372 17.33 -11.87 -4.58
C ASP A 372 18.77 -11.49 -4.91
N LEU A 373 19.62 -11.39 -3.89
CA LEU A 373 21.02 -11.03 -4.06
C LEU A 373 21.94 -12.26 -4.26
N SER A 374 21.40 -13.46 -4.49
CA SER A 374 22.19 -14.69 -4.52
C SER A 374 23.23 -14.72 -5.66
N HIS A 375 22.96 -14.01 -6.76
CA HIS A 375 23.85 -13.88 -7.93
C HIS A 375 24.61 -12.55 -7.99
N ASN A 376 24.43 -11.67 -6.99
CA ASN A 376 25.16 -10.42 -6.95
C ASN A 376 26.64 -10.69 -6.62
N GLY A 377 27.55 -10.25 -7.49
CA GLY A 377 28.99 -10.56 -7.38
C GLY A 377 29.62 -10.09 -6.05
N PHE A 378 29.19 -8.94 -5.51
CA PHE A 378 29.65 -8.48 -4.20
C PHE A 378 29.18 -9.40 -3.09
N MET A 379 27.91 -9.82 -3.11
CA MET A 379 27.36 -10.74 -2.10
C MET A 379 27.96 -12.14 -2.19
N MET A 380 28.25 -12.64 -3.40
CA MET A 380 28.93 -13.92 -3.62
C MET A 380 30.36 -13.94 -3.05
N SER A 381 31.04 -12.78 -2.99
CA SER A 381 32.37 -12.65 -2.38
C SER A 381 32.39 -12.80 -0.85
N LYS A 382 31.22 -12.85 -0.20
CA LYS A 382 31.08 -12.90 1.27
C LYS A 382 30.78 -14.31 1.76
N SER A 383 31.14 -14.60 3.01
CA SER A 383 30.76 -15.86 3.67
C SER A 383 29.24 -15.92 3.91
N LYS A 384 28.68 -17.11 4.09
CA LYS A 384 27.23 -17.30 4.37
C LYS A 384 26.75 -16.51 5.60
N SER A 385 27.58 -16.38 6.64
CA SER A 385 27.26 -15.58 7.82
C SER A 385 27.24 -14.08 7.49
N GLN A 386 28.21 -13.60 6.72
CA GLN A 386 28.26 -12.22 6.26
C GLN A 386 27.09 -11.87 5.32
N GLN A 387 26.72 -12.77 4.40
CA GLN A 387 25.54 -12.62 3.54
C GLN A 387 24.26 -12.45 4.37
N LYS A 388 24.03 -13.30 5.38
CA LYS A 388 22.88 -13.18 6.29
C LYS A 388 22.88 -11.83 7.03
N LYS A 389 24.03 -11.38 7.53
CA LYS A 389 24.15 -10.11 8.23
C LYS A 389 23.89 -8.91 7.30
N LEU A 390 24.38 -8.94 6.07
CA LEU A 390 24.13 -7.89 5.08
C LEU A 390 22.66 -7.86 4.63
N ALA A 391 22.09 -9.02 4.29
CA ALA A 391 20.67 -9.12 3.94
C ALA A 391 19.75 -8.61 5.06
N ALA A 392 20.10 -8.87 6.32
CA ALA A 392 19.38 -8.35 7.48
C ALA A 392 19.48 -6.82 7.63
N LYS A 393 20.62 -6.21 7.26
CA LYS A 393 20.76 -4.74 7.24
C LYS A 393 19.98 -4.11 6.08
N ILE A 394 20.05 -4.71 4.90
CA ILE A 394 19.33 -4.28 3.70
C ILE A 394 17.82 -4.35 3.95
N ALA A 395 17.32 -5.47 4.49
CA ALA A 395 15.92 -5.64 4.86
C ALA A 395 15.41 -4.54 5.78
N PHE A 396 16.22 -4.12 6.76
CA PHE A 396 15.85 -3.03 7.67
C PHE A 396 15.71 -1.69 6.95
N GLU A 397 16.65 -1.35 6.04
CA GLU A 397 16.57 -0.12 5.25
C GLU A 397 15.42 -0.16 4.22
N MET A 398 15.16 -1.31 3.61
CA MET A 398 13.99 -1.49 2.75
C MET A 398 12.68 -1.23 3.49
N LEU A 399 12.53 -1.72 4.72
CA LEU A 399 11.32 -1.44 5.51
C LEU A 399 11.15 0.05 5.80
N LYS A 400 12.23 0.74 6.16
CA LYS A 400 12.20 2.20 6.38
C LYS A 400 11.80 2.96 5.11
N ARG A 401 12.42 2.61 3.97
CA ARG A 401 12.14 3.27 2.69
C ARG A 401 10.76 2.94 2.15
N ASN A 402 10.25 1.71 2.35
CA ASN A 402 8.88 1.34 1.99
C ASN A 402 7.87 2.18 2.77
N GLN A 403 8.08 2.35 4.08
CA GLN A 403 7.22 3.23 4.87
C GLN A 403 7.33 4.69 4.42
N ALA A 404 8.54 5.20 4.15
CA ALA A 404 8.74 6.56 3.64
C ALA A 404 8.04 6.80 2.30
N TYR A 405 8.15 5.83 1.39
CA TYR A 405 7.49 5.89 0.09
C TYR A 405 5.96 5.78 0.21
N SER A 406 5.48 4.95 1.13
CA SER A 406 4.06 4.85 1.46
C SER A 406 3.49 6.18 1.96
N ASN A 407 4.22 6.84 2.86
CA ASN A 407 3.90 8.14 3.44
C ASN A 407 3.87 9.24 2.37
N LEU A 408 4.86 9.27 1.47
CA LEU A 408 4.88 10.14 0.30
C LEU A 408 3.63 9.95 -0.56
N CYS A 409 3.34 8.71 -0.94
CA CYS A 409 2.16 8.41 -1.74
C CYS A 409 0.86 8.79 -1.01
N GLU A 410 0.83 8.80 0.33
CA GLU A 410 -0.37 9.13 1.11
C GLU A 410 -0.71 10.61 0.99
N LEU A 411 0.31 11.47 1.06
CA LEU A 411 0.14 12.91 0.90
C LEU A 411 -0.06 13.33 -0.56
N LEU A 412 0.54 12.62 -1.52
CA LEU A 412 0.41 12.95 -2.94
C LEU A 412 -0.87 12.37 -3.59
N PHE A 413 -1.41 11.29 -3.05
CA PHE A 413 -2.62 10.64 -3.57
C PHE A 413 -3.66 10.44 -2.45
N PRO A 414 -4.07 11.53 -1.77
CA PRO A 414 -4.86 11.45 -0.54
C PRO A 414 -6.28 10.93 -0.77
N ALA A 415 -6.83 11.12 -1.96
CA ALA A 415 -8.16 10.64 -2.37
C ALA A 415 -8.12 9.26 -3.04
N SER A 416 -7.00 8.89 -3.68
CA SER A 416 -6.91 7.71 -4.52
C SER A 416 -7.09 6.41 -3.74
N VAL A 417 -7.61 5.39 -4.44
CA VAL A 417 -7.65 4.02 -3.91
C VAL A 417 -6.22 3.47 -3.90
N ARG A 418 -5.76 2.99 -2.74
CA ARG A 418 -4.40 2.46 -2.55
C ARG A 418 -4.37 0.97 -2.83
N LEU A 419 -3.91 0.59 -4.01
CA LEU A 419 -3.67 -0.80 -4.37
C LEU A 419 -2.27 -1.23 -3.90
N SER A 420 -2.04 -2.54 -3.78
CA SER A 420 -0.77 -3.11 -3.31
C SER A 420 -0.53 -4.50 -3.90
N ILE A 421 0.73 -4.83 -4.17
CA ILE A 421 1.18 -6.18 -4.55
C ILE A 421 1.67 -7.01 -3.35
N HIS A 422 1.61 -6.44 -2.15
CA HIS A 422 1.87 -7.17 -0.91
C HIS A 422 0.58 -7.76 -0.37
N ALA A 423 0.69 -8.86 0.37
CA ALA A 423 -0.46 -9.41 1.09
C ALA A 423 -0.91 -8.42 2.17
N HIS A 424 -2.18 -8.00 2.11
CA HIS A 424 -2.82 -7.17 3.10
C HIS A 424 -4.07 -7.86 3.61
N VAL A 425 -4.43 -7.57 4.87
CA VAL A 425 -5.71 -7.99 5.44
C VAL A 425 -6.89 -7.21 4.83
N ASN A 426 -6.66 -6.30 3.88
CA ASN A 426 -7.72 -5.58 3.16
C ASN A 426 -8.73 -4.82 4.04
N SER A 427 -8.33 -4.34 5.23
CA SER A 427 -9.14 -3.45 6.09
C SER A 427 -8.95 -1.95 5.80
N GLY A 428 -8.21 -1.62 4.74
CA GLY A 428 -7.78 -0.26 4.44
C GLY A 428 -6.53 0.17 5.24
N PRO A 429 -5.85 1.25 4.83
CA PRO A 429 -6.09 2.01 3.60
C PRO A 429 -5.63 1.29 2.33
N LYS A 430 -4.78 0.25 2.44
CA LYS A 430 -4.16 -0.47 1.31
C LYS A 430 -4.88 -1.80 1.03
N PHE A 431 -5.08 -2.10 -0.24
CA PHE A 431 -5.79 -3.29 -0.71
C PHE A 431 -4.89 -4.14 -1.62
N GLY A 432 -4.66 -5.40 -1.21
CA GLY A 432 -3.85 -6.36 -1.95
C GLY A 432 -4.52 -6.73 -3.28
N CYS A 433 -3.70 -6.84 -4.32
CA CYS A 433 -4.13 -7.13 -5.69
C CYS A 433 -3.38 -8.33 -6.27
N ASN A 434 -4.12 -9.21 -6.94
CA ASN A 434 -3.58 -10.27 -7.78
C ASN A 434 -3.72 -9.86 -9.25
N LEU A 435 -2.61 -9.37 -9.81
CA LEU A 435 -2.53 -8.84 -11.18
C LEU A 435 -2.78 -9.91 -12.27
N LEU A 436 -2.63 -11.20 -11.93
CA LEU A 436 -2.68 -12.31 -12.88
C LEU A 436 -3.96 -13.14 -12.77
N SER A 437 -4.84 -12.81 -11.82
CA SER A 437 -6.07 -13.55 -11.49
C SER A 437 -6.98 -13.81 -12.69
N ARG A 438 -6.99 -12.91 -13.68
CA ARG A 438 -7.85 -12.99 -14.88
C ARG A 438 -7.35 -13.94 -15.98
N PHE A 439 -6.11 -14.43 -15.89
CA PHE A 439 -5.44 -15.07 -17.05
C PHE A 439 -5.19 -16.56 -16.90
N ASN A 440 -5.94 -17.24 -16.00
CA ASN A 440 -5.70 -18.63 -15.63
C ASN A 440 -4.20 -18.89 -15.41
N CYS A 441 -3.58 -18.03 -14.60
CA CYS A 441 -2.18 -18.09 -14.27
C CYS A 441 -2.01 -18.76 -12.91
N ARG A 442 -1.25 -19.86 -12.85
CA ARG A 442 -0.98 -20.58 -11.61
C ARG A 442 0.45 -20.31 -11.16
N THR A 443 0.62 -19.76 -9.97
CA THR A 443 1.94 -19.76 -9.32
C THR A 443 2.26 -21.15 -8.79
N THR A 444 3.49 -21.61 -9.00
CA THR A 444 3.91 -22.92 -8.50
C THR A 444 5.41 -22.98 -8.22
N ALA A 445 5.79 -23.77 -7.22
CA ALA A 445 7.16 -24.16 -6.93
C ALA A 445 7.55 -25.51 -7.59
N SER A 446 6.67 -26.11 -8.39
CA SER A 446 6.91 -27.40 -9.03
C SER A 446 6.24 -27.53 -10.41
N LEU A 447 7.02 -27.96 -11.40
CA LEU A 447 6.50 -28.31 -12.73
C LEU A 447 5.79 -29.67 -12.77
N LEU A 448 5.91 -30.47 -11.70
CA LEU A 448 5.35 -31.83 -11.61
C LEU A 448 4.13 -31.89 -10.69
N ASP A 449 4.09 -31.03 -9.67
CA ASP A 449 2.98 -30.98 -8.74
C ASP A 449 1.92 -29.97 -9.21
N TYR A 450 0.72 -30.51 -9.46
CA TYR A 450 -0.44 -29.74 -9.88
C TYR A 450 -1.37 -29.38 -8.71
N SER A 451 -0.97 -29.73 -7.49
CA SER A 451 -1.72 -29.37 -6.28
C SER A 451 -1.79 -27.85 -6.13
N PRO A 452 -2.90 -27.30 -5.62
CA PRO A 452 -2.98 -25.89 -5.27
C PRO A 452 -2.01 -25.62 -4.11
N GLU A 453 -0.90 -24.94 -4.41
CA GLU A 453 0.00 -24.46 -3.38
C GLU A 453 -0.61 -23.21 -2.72
N LYS A 454 -0.44 -23.09 -1.39
CA LYS A 454 -0.59 -21.78 -0.74
C LYS A 454 0.60 -20.93 -1.16
N THR A 455 0.39 -20.05 -2.13
CA THR A 455 1.46 -19.26 -2.76
C THR A 455 1.78 -17.96 -2.02
N ASP A 456 1.09 -17.68 -0.92
CA ASP A 456 1.40 -16.58 0.01
C ASP A 456 2.63 -16.93 0.86
N ASP A 457 3.70 -17.36 0.21
CA ASP A 457 4.98 -17.54 0.85
C ASP A 457 5.51 -16.16 1.23
N LEU A 458 5.56 -15.89 2.54
CA LEU A 458 6.42 -14.86 3.12
C LEU A 458 6.12 -13.43 2.65
N LEU A 459 4.86 -13.01 2.75
CA LEU A 459 4.36 -11.61 2.68
C LEU A 459 4.10 -11.02 1.29
N HIS A 460 4.52 -11.67 0.19
CA HIS A 460 4.34 -11.13 -1.17
C HIS A 460 3.33 -11.95 -1.97
N VAL A 461 2.42 -11.25 -2.67
CA VAL A 461 1.69 -11.87 -3.79
C VAL A 461 2.73 -12.19 -4.86
N PRO A 462 2.72 -13.37 -5.49
CA PRO A 462 3.68 -13.70 -6.54
C PRO A 462 3.68 -12.65 -7.66
N THR A 463 4.77 -11.90 -7.80
CA THR A 463 4.85 -10.81 -8.78
C THR A 463 5.62 -11.23 -10.04
N PRO A 464 5.27 -10.67 -11.21
CA PRO A 464 5.97 -10.91 -12.47
C PRO A 464 7.48 -10.68 -12.43
N TRP A 465 7.92 -9.65 -11.72
CA TRP A 465 9.33 -9.26 -11.70
C TRP A 465 10.22 -10.11 -10.77
N HIS A 466 9.64 -11.06 -10.03
CA HIS A 466 10.37 -12.03 -9.21
C HIS A 466 10.28 -13.46 -9.74
N ASN A 467 9.70 -13.65 -10.92
CA ASN A 467 9.42 -14.97 -11.51
C ASN A 467 9.55 -14.90 -13.04
N THR A 468 9.33 -16.03 -13.70
CA THR A 468 9.19 -16.11 -15.15
C THR A 468 7.89 -16.82 -15.53
N MET A 469 7.42 -16.53 -16.75
CA MET A 469 6.24 -17.16 -17.31
C MET A 469 6.60 -18.41 -18.11
N VAL A 470 5.86 -19.48 -17.84
CA VAL A 470 5.97 -20.76 -18.55
C VAL A 470 4.63 -21.15 -19.13
N LYS A 471 4.63 -21.65 -20.37
CA LYS A 471 3.49 -22.31 -21.00
C LYS A 471 3.86 -23.76 -21.28
N MET A 472 2.97 -24.70 -20.94
CA MET A 472 3.20 -26.12 -21.18
C MET A 472 1.89 -26.91 -21.26
N ALA A 473 1.85 -27.95 -22.10
CA ALA A 473 0.72 -28.88 -22.10
C ALA A 473 0.82 -29.85 -20.89
N PRO A 474 -0.29 -30.20 -20.21
CA PRO A 474 -1.68 -29.93 -20.56
C PRO A 474 -2.28 -28.65 -19.92
N HIS A 475 -1.48 -27.80 -19.28
CA HIS A 475 -2.00 -26.62 -18.60
C HIS A 475 -2.55 -25.60 -19.60
N ASP A 476 -3.85 -25.28 -19.49
CA ASP A 476 -4.49 -24.27 -20.32
C ASP A 476 -4.25 -22.88 -19.71
N GLY A 477 -3.15 -22.24 -20.07
CA GLY A 477 -2.76 -20.94 -19.50
C GLY A 477 -1.27 -20.86 -19.21
N PHE A 478 -0.89 -20.04 -18.24
CA PHE A 478 0.51 -19.86 -17.86
C PHE A 478 0.80 -20.33 -16.43
N LEU A 479 2.04 -20.72 -16.21
CA LEU A 479 2.61 -20.95 -14.89
C LEU A 479 3.55 -19.79 -14.57
N LEU A 480 3.43 -19.23 -13.36
CA LEU A 480 4.39 -18.29 -12.80
C LEU A 480 5.33 -19.06 -11.87
N ILE A 481 6.61 -19.15 -12.23
CA ILE A 481 7.59 -20.00 -11.56
C ILE A 481 8.96 -19.33 -11.55
N LYS A 482 9.84 -19.73 -10.62
CA LYS A 482 11.25 -19.31 -10.63
C LYS A 482 12.01 -19.93 -11.80
N ALA A 483 12.80 -19.14 -12.50
CA ALA A 483 13.57 -19.57 -13.67
C ALA A 483 14.51 -20.77 -13.41
N CYS A 484 15.10 -20.88 -12.21
CA CYS A 484 15.98 -22.00 -11.87
C CYS A 484 15.28 -23.35 -11.97
N LEU A 485 14.00 -23.44 -11.60
CA LEU A 485 13.22 -24.68 -11.67
C LEU A 485 12.95 -25.09 -13.13
N VAL A 486 12.85 -24.11 -14.03
CA VAL A 486 12.77 -24.35 -15.47
C VAL A 486 14.10 -24.92 -15.98
N HIS A 487 15.22 -24.29 -15.61
CA HIS A 487 16.56 -24.73 -16.01
C HIS A 487 16.92 -26.11 -15.45
N GLU A 488 16.59 -26.41 -14.19
CA GLU A 488 16.78 -27.71 -13.56
C GLU A 488 16.00 -28.80 -14.30
N ALA A 489 14.71 -28.55 -14.60
CA ALA A 489 13.87 -29.53 -15.28
C ALA A 489 14.33 -29.83 -16.72
N ILE A 490 14.95 -28.85 -17.40
CA ILE A 490 15.61 -29.04 -18.69
C ILE A 490 16.91 -29.83 -18.51
N GLY A 491 17.74 -29.48 -17.53
CA GLY A 491 19.00 -30.16 -17.23
C GLY A 491 18.84 -31.62 -16.83
N GLU A 492 17.75 -31.96 -16.13
CA GLU A 492 17.34 -33.33 -15.81
C GLU A 492 16.76 -34.10 -17.00
N GLY A 493 16.59 -33.45 -18.15
CA GLY A 493 16.05 -34.04 -19.37
C GLY A 493 14.55 -34.38 -19.30
N LYS A 494 13.79 -33.83 -18.34
CA LYS A 494 12.33 -34.03 -18.19
C LYS A 494 11.51 -33.23 -19.21
N TYR A 495 12.06 -32.11 -19.66
CA TYR A 495 11.43 -31.20 -20.63
C TYR A 495 12.45 -30.65 -21.61
N THR A 496 12.01 -30.36 -22.83
CA THR A 496 12.67 -29.42 -23.73
C THR A 496 12.01 -28.05 -23.60
N SER A 497 12.77 -26.99 -23.88
CA SER A 497 12.26 -25.61 -23.85
C SER A 497 12.58 -24.86 -25.13
N VAL A 498 11.68 -23.94 -25.47
CA VAL A 498 11.91 -22.87 -26.45
C VAL A 498 11.53 -21.56 -25.80
N TRP A 499 12.38 -20.55 -25.91
CA TRP A 499 12.01 -19.19 -25.55
C TRP A 499 11.18 -18.58 -26.68
N VAL A 500 9.97 -18.16 -26.37
CA VAL A 500 9.11 -17.40 -27.29
C VAL A 500 9.45 -15.93 -27.09
N GLU A 501 9.97 -15.31 -28.15
CA GLU A 501 10.42 -13.92 -28.11
C GLU A 501 9.28 -12.94 -27.91
N SER A 502 9.62 -11.79 -27.32
CA SER A 502 8.72 -10.64 -27.23
C SER A 502 8.47 -10.02 -28.61
N ASN A 503 7.30 -9.43 -28.81
CA ASN A 503 6.95 -8.62 -29.96
C ASN A 503 6.73 -7.16 -29.52
N ALA A 504 7.72 -6.31 -29.80
CA ALA A 504 7.69 -4.90 -29.42
C ALA A 504 6.56 -4.11 -30.10
N THR A 505 6.12 -4.52 -31.30
CA THR A 505 5.06 -3.82 -32.04
C THR A 505 3.68 -4.08 -31.46
N THR A 506 3.44 -5.28 -30.93
CA THR A 506 2.15 -5.67 -30.33
C THR A 506 2.14 -5.57 -28.80
N GLY A 507 3.30 -5.32 -28.19
CA GLY A 507 3.46 -5.31 -26.74
C GLY A 507 3.43 -6.71 -26.12
N GLU A 508 3.60 -7.77 -26.91
CA GLU A 508 3.60 -9.13 -26.37
C GLU A 508 4.95 -9.43 -25.71
N GLY A 509 4.95 -9.78 -24.43
CA GLY A 509 6.10 -10.23 -23.67
C GLY A 509 6.47 -11.68 -23.94
N GLY A 510 7.77 -11.98 -23.81
CA GLY A 510 8.33 -13.32 -24.01
C GLY A 510 8.04 -14.29 -22.86
N TYR A 511 8.19 -15.59 -23.12
CA TYR A 511 7.97 -16.65 -22.12
C TYR A 511 8.64 -17.97 -22.53
N PHE A 512 8.79 -18.89 -21.57
CA PHE A 512 9.25 -20.25 -21.85
C PHE A 512 8.11 -21.15 -22.31
N LEU A 513 8.27 -21.83 -23.44
CA LEU A 513 7.41 -22.92 -23.89
C LEU A 513 8.08 -24.26 -23.57
N LEU A 514 7.51 -25.03 -22.64
CA LEU A 514 8.02 -26.36 -22.26
C LEU A 514 7.24 -27.49 -22.93
N THR A 515 7.99 -28.49 -23.42
CA THR A 515 7.46 -29.72 -23.99
C THR A 515 8.04 -30.93 -23.24
N SER A 516 7.18 -31.81 -22.73
CA SER A 516 7.63 -33.01 -22.00
C SER A 516 8.37 -33.97 -22.93
N THR A 517 9.54 -34.45 -22.49
CA THR A 517 10.35 -35.45 -23.20
C THR A 517 9.89 -36.88 -22.91
N THR A 518 9.11 -37.07 -21.85
CA THR A 518 8.61 -38.39 -21.47
C THR A 518 7.45 -38.77 -22.40
N PRO A 519 7.51 -39.92 -23.10
CA PRO A 519 6.43 -40.31 -23.99
C PRO A 519 5.13 -40.45 -23.20
N LYS A 520 4.08 -39.76 -23.68
CA LYS A 520 2.72 -39.84 -23.11
C LYS A 520 2.31 -41.32 -23.07
N THR A 521 2.39 -41.97 -21.90
CA THR A 521 1.58 -43.16 -21.67
C THR A 521 0.13 -42.66 -21.72
N ARG A 522 -0.57 -42.97 -22.81
CA ARG A 522 -2.02 -42.83 -22.89
C ARG A 522 -2.61 -43.66 -21.74
N LYS A 523 -2.79 -43.06 -20.56
CA LYS A 523 -3.88 -43.48 -19.68
C LYS A 523 -5.14 -43.16 -20.46
N LYS A 524 -5.67 -44.17 -21.17
CA LYS A 524 -7.06 -44.15 -21.63
C LYS A 524 -7.88 -43.77 -20.41
N SER A 525 -8.54 -42.62 -20.43
CA SER A 525 -9.53 -42.33 -19.42
C SER A 525 -10.54 -43.48 -19.45
N LEU A 526 -10.81 -44.04 -18.27
CA LEU A 526 -11.84 -45.05 -18.09
C LEU A 526 -13.23 -44.38 -18.12
N ALA A 527 -13.49 -43.53 -19.12
CA ALA A 527 -14.71 -42.75 -19.28
C ALA A 527 -15.34 -42.95 -20.67
N GLN A 528 -14.99 -44.02 -21.37
CA GLN A 528 -15.66 -44.45 -22.60
C GLN A 528 -15.95 -45.95 -22.56
N LYS A 529 -16.92 -46.33 -21.72
CA LYS A 529 -17.79 -47.50 -21.87
C LYS A 529 -18.89 -47.35 -20.82
N VAL A 530 -20.14 -47.58 -21.24
CA VAL A 530 -21.43 -47.25 -20.57
C VAL A 530 -21.84 -45.80 -20.87
N ASN A 531 -22.86 -45.47 -21.67
CA ASN A 531 -23.94 -46.27 -22.24
C ASN A 531 -24.46 -45.57 -23.52
N SER A 532 -24.47 -46.28 -24.63
CA SER A 532 -25.32 -45.97 -25.78
C SER A 532 -26.71 -46.58 -25.53
N ARG A 533 -27.70 -45.75 -25.20
CA ARG A 533 -29.15 -46.03 -25.37
C ARG A 533 -29.94 -44.72 -25.27
N ILE A 534 -30.24 -44.14 -26.45
CA ILE A 534 -31.48 -43.51 -26.96
C ILE A 534 -32.50 -43.10 -25.87
N ILE A 535 -32.98 -41.85 -25.74
CA ILE A 535 -34.03 -41.13 -26.55
C ILE A 535 -33.81 -39.58 -26.49
N PRO A 536 -34.15 -38.80 -27.54
CA PRO A 536 -33.98 -37.33 -27.58
C PRO A 536 -35.25 -36.57 -27.18
N SER A 537 -35.12 -35.51 -26.35
CA SER A 537 -36.12 -34.42 -26.32
C SER A 537 -35.61 -33.14 -25.63
N LEU A 538 -35.79 -32.03 -26.36
CA LEU A 538 -35.89 -30.62 -25.96
C LEU A 538 -34.64 -29.85 -25.48
N ARG A 539 -34.20 -28.93 -26.37
CA ARG A 539 -33.66 -27.60 -26.03
C ARG A 539 -34.67 -26.82 -25.20
N VAL A 540 -34.23 -26.12 -24.13
CA VAL A 540 -34.57 -24.71 -23.80
C VAL A 540 -33.47 -24.16 -22.88
N ALA A 541 -33.09 -22.90 -23.11
CA ALA A 541 -32.14 -22.11 -22.33
C ALA A 541 -32.66 -21.74 -20.95
N THR A 542 -31.78 -21.67 -19.93
CA THR A 542 -31.91 -20.71 -18.82
C THR A 542 -30.56 -20.49 -18.15
N SER A 543 -30.21 -19.20 -18.03
CA SER A 543 -29.30 -18.61 -17.06
C SER A 543 -29.44 -19.18 -15.65
N PHE A 544 -28.32 -19.46 -14.97
CA PHE A 544 -28.30 -19.61 -13.52
C PHE A 544 -27.11 -18.86 -12.92
N SER A 545 -27.43 -17.72 -12.30
CA SER A 545 -26.73 -17.12 -11.18
C SER A 545 -26.66 -18.15 -10.04
N LEU A 546 -25.48 -18.36 -9.47
CA LEU A 546 -25.31 -19.18 -8.27
C LEU A 546 -25.20 -18.25 -7.07
N SER A 547 -26.32 -18.12 -6.35
CA SER A 547 -26.44 -17.40 -5.08
C SER A 547 -25.88 -18.20 -3.89
N ALA A 548 -25.63 -17.48 -2.81
CA ALA A 548 -24.82 -17.80 -1.62
C ALA A 548 -25.30 -18.94 -0.69
N GLU A 549 -26.23 -19.81 -1.10
CA GLU A 549 -26.90 -20.75 -0.18
C GLU A 549 -26.28 -22.14 -0.09
N ARG A 550 -25.14 -22.42 -0.75
CA ARG A 550 -24.44 -23.72 -0.66
C ARG A 550 -23.20 -23.75 0.24
N ARG A 551 -22.98 -22.74 1.09
CA ARG A 551 -21.85 -22.72 2.05
C ARG A 551 -22.19 -23.20 3.47
N LYS A 552 -23.41 -23.67 3.76
CA LYS A 552 -23.85 -23.93 5.15
C LYS A 552 -24.10 -25.40 5.54
N ALA A 553 -23.51 -26.37 4.84
CA ALA A 553 -23.61 -27.77 5.24
C ALA A 553 -22.28 -28.49 5.02
N LEU A 554 -21.37 -28.36 5.99
CA LEU A 554 -20.17 -29.19 6.19
C LEU A 554 -19.52 -28.83 7.55
N ILE A 555 -20.30 -28.87 8.62
CA ILE A 555 -19.80 -28.95 10.00
C ILE A 555 -20.80 -29.83 10.73
N ASP A 556 -20.47 -31.11 10.86
CA ASP A 556 -20.93 -32.07 11.87
C ASP A 556 -20.30 -33.42 11.52
N ASP A 557 -19.06 -33.63 11.97
CA ASP A 557 -18.67 -34.88 12.64
C ASP A 557 -17.34 -34.66 13.37
N GLU A 558 -17.39 -34.69 14.69
CA GLU A 558 -16.22 -34.76 15.56
C GLU A 558 -15.70 -36.20 15.60
N THR A 559 -14.38 -36.40 15.52
CA THR A 559 -13.64 -37.13 16.57
C THR A 559 -12.13 -37.20 16.27
N PHE A 560 -11.36 -37.02 17.35
CA PHE A 560 -9.93 -37.24 17.55
C PHE A 560 -8.92 -36.07 17.39
N SER A 561 -8.70 -35.40 18.54
CA SER A 561 -7.51 -34.64 18.99
C SER A 561 -6.46 -35.61 19.61
N PRO A 562 -5.25 -35.24 20.11
CA PRO A 562 -4.71 -33.88 20.30
C PRO A 562 -3.21 -33.65 19.99
N GLY A 563 -2.87 -32.40 19.69
CA GLY A 563 -1.49 -31.90 19.65
C GLY A 563 -1.40 -30.40 19.45
N GLY A 564 -1.59 -29.62 20.53
CA GLY A 564 -1.30 -28.17 20.56
C GLY A 564 -2.52 -27.31 20.92
N ALA A 565 -2.87 -27.28 22.20
CA ALA A 565 -4.02 -26.57 22.75
C ALA A 565 -4.02 -25.06 22.49
N ALA A 566 -5.21 -24.56 22.15
CA ALA A 566 -5.66 -23.19 22.30
C ALA A 566 -5.99 -22.85 23.77
N ALA A 567 -6.28 -21.57 24.01
CA ALA A 567 -6.56 -20.85 25.26
C ALA A 567 -5.31 -20.28 25.95
N GLN A 568 -5.25 -19.03 26.40
CA GLN A 568 -6.29 -18.08 26.81
C GLN A 568 -5.86 -16.66 26.40
N ALA A 569 -6.69 -15.86 25.72
CA ALA A 569 -7.78 -15.05 26.26
C ALA A 569 -7.30 -13.86 27.12
N MET A 570 -7.80 -12.67 26.77
CA MET A 570 -7.74 -11.37 27.45
C MET A 570 -6.47 -10.51 27.29
N LEU A 571 -6.57 -9.54 26.38
CA LEU A 571 -6.28 -8.13 26.69
C LEU A 571 -6.98 -7.25 25.63
N PHE A 572 -8.28 -7.07 25.84
CA PHE A 572 -8.96 -5.86 25.39
C PHE A 572 -8.35 -4.69 26.17
N SER A 573 -7.68 -3.76 25.49
CA SER A 573 -7.54 -2.40 26.00
C SER A 573 -8.78 -1.63 25.58
N ALA A 574 -9.76 -1.60 26.47
CA ALA A 574 -10.87 -0.68 26.42
C ALA A 574 -10.32 0.76 26.55
N ASN A 575 -10.03 1.41 25.43
CA ASN A 575 -10.00 2.88 25.33
C ASN A 575 -10.02 3.47 23.90
N GLU A 576 -10.13 2.67 22.83
CA GLU A 576 -10.20 3.18 21.44
C GLU A 576 -11.48 2.79 20.67
N GLN A 577 -12.55 2.43 21.37
CA GLN A 577 -13.87 2.10 20.78
C GLN A 577 -14.97 3.10 21.18
N LYS A 578 -14.67 4.41 21.26
CA LYS A 578 -15.68 5.44 21.54
C LYS A 578 -15.83 6.52 20.47
N LEU A 579 -15.69 6.17 19.19
CA LEU A 579 -15.90 7.13 18.09
C LEU A 579 -16.61 6.59 16.84
N VAL A 580 -17.21 5.40 16.89
CA VAL A 580 -17.95 4.81 15.73
C VAL A 580 -19.40 4.44 16.07
N LEU A 581 -19.93 4.81 17.23
CA LEU A 581 -21.31 4.48 17.65
C LEU A 581 -22.15 5.65 18.17
N GLU A 582 -21.78 6.90 17.87
CA GLU A 582 -22.63 8.09 18.10
C GLU A 582 -23.13 8.69 16.78
N ARG A 583 -23.80 7.87 15.96
CA ARG A 583 -24.74 8.32 14.92
C ARG A 583 -25.83 7.28 14.73
N ARG A 584 -26.66 7.08 15.76
CA ARG A 584 -28.00 6.48 15.68
C ARG A 584 -28.58 6.42 17.08
N GLU A 585 -29.21 7.51 17.50
CA GLU A 585 -30.39 7.51 18.39
C GLU A 585 -30.85 8.95 18.61
N SER A 586 -31.61 9.46 17.63
CA SER A 586 -32.42 10.66 17.78
C SER A 586 -33.86 10.34 17.37
N ILE A 587 -34.47 9.31 17.96
CA ILE A 587 -35.93 9.15 17.93
C ILE A 587 -36.34 8.60 19.30
N GLY A 588 -36.97 9.45 20.10
CA GLY A 588 -37.34 9.13 21.47
C GLY A 588 -38.53 8.19 21.56
N ILE A 589 -38.48 7.25 22.50
CA ILE A 589 -39.66 6.67 23.17
C ILE A 589 -39.32 6.50 24.66
N LYS A 590 -40.27 6.90 25.51
CA LYS A 590 -40.17 6.98 26.98
C LYS A 590 -40.34 5.63 27.69
N SER A 591 -39.69 5.56 28.86
CA SER A 591 -40.04 4.89 30.13
C SER A 591 -40.11 3.37 30.23
N ALA A 592 -39.32 2.78 31.13
CA ALA A 592 -39.72 2.42 32.51
C ALA A 592 -38.51 1.82 33.28
N GLY A 593 -38.34 2.20 34.55
CA GLY A 593 -37.17 1.85 35.37
C GLY A 593 -37.25 0.49 36.07
N ILE A 594 -36.20 0.17 36.86
CA ILE A 594 -36.26 -0.34 38.25
C ILE A 594 -34.83 -0.59 38.79
N LYS A 595 -34.53 0.17 39.86
CA LYS A 595 -33.74 -0.06 41.10
C LYS A 595 -32.45 -0.91 41.14
N SER A 596 -31.46 -0.30 41.79
CA SER A 596 -30.27 -0.86 42.45
C SER A 596 -30.63 -1.71 43.69
N PRO A 597 -29.63 -2.40 44.28
CA PRO A 597 -29.21 -1.96 45.61
C PRO A 597 -27.69 -1.97 45.89
N THR A 598 -27.39 -1.32 47.00
CA THR A 598 -26.19 -0.78 47.64
C THR A 598 -25.31 -1.78 48.41
N SER A 599 -24.18 -1.23 48.94
CA SER A 599 -23.41 -1.57 50.16
C SER A 599 -22.10 -2.35 49.93
N HIS A 600 -20.99 -2.17 50.66
CA HIS A 600 -20.56 -1.29 51.76
C HIS A 600 -19.00 -1.35 51.80
N SER A 601 -18.32 -0.25 52.18
CA SER A 601 -16.95 -0.27 52.73
C SER A 601 -17.02 -0.61 54.24
N PRO A 602 -15.89 -0.88 54.96
CA PRO A 602 -15.15 0.26 55.54
C PRO A 602 -13.66 0.04 55.98
N PHE A 603 -13.00 1.16 56.35
CA PHE A 603 -11.80 1.38 57.21
C PHE A 603 -10.43 0.73 56.84
N GLY A 604 -9.25 1.33 57.03
CA GLY A 604 -8.82 2.59 57.64
C GLY A 604 -7.35 2.49 58.12
N ASN A 605 -6.54 3.51 57.78
CA ASN A 605 -5.32 4.08 58.41
C ASN A 605 -4.25 3.21 59.11
N GLY A 606 -2.97 3.53 58.85
CA GLY A 606 -1.91 3.35 59.87
C GLY A 606 -0.46 3.29 59.39
N VAL A 607 0.17 4.47 59.28
CA VAL A 607 1.57 4.86 59.56
C VAL A 607 2.58 3.76 59.99
N GLY A 608 3.81 3.79 59.42
CA GLY A 608 4.96 3.14 60.05
C GLY A 608 6.23 3.08 59.21
N SER A 609 7.19 3.97 59.49
CA SER A 609 8.55 3.96 58.94
C SER A 609 9.31 2.68 59.31
N LEU A 610 10.27 2.23 58.48
CA LEU A 610 11.67 2.04 58.89
C LEU A 610 12.57 1.63 57.72
N ALA A 611 13.76 2.23 57.71
CA ALA A 611 14.86 1.94 56.82
C ALA A 611 15.41 0.51 56.97
N ARG A 612 16.03 -0.02 55.90
CA ARG A 612 17.36 -0.67 55.96
C ARG A 612 17.99 -0.84 54.58
N ARG A 613 19.22 -0.34 54.49
CA ARG A 613 20.26 -0.62 53.50
C ARG A 613 20.54 -2.13 53.39
N PHE A 614 20.94 -2.62 52.23
CA PHE A 614 22.13 -3.46 51.96
C PHE A 614 22.27 -3.56 50.42
N THR A 615 23.23 -2.85 49.79
CA THR A 615 24.60 -3.28 49.43
C THR A 615 24.69 -4.05 48.11
N THR A 616 25.36 -3.38 47.16
CA THR A 616 26.16 -3.85 46.02
C THR A 616 26.64 -5.31 46.01
N MET A 617 26.61 -5.97 44.85
CA MET A 617 27.83 -6.34 44.11
C MET A 617 27.55 -6.87 42.68
N ARG A 618 28.55 -6.61 41.83
CA ARG A 618 28.74 -6.91 40.40
C ARG A 618 28.80 -8.41 40.09
N VAL A 619 28.49 -8.78 38.85
CA VAL A 619 29.47 -9.12 37.79
C VAL A 619 28.97 -8.56 36.48
#